data_AF-A0A1I2HHU6-F1
#
_entry.id   AF-A0A1I2HHU6-F1
#
_cell.length_a   1.000
_cell.length_b   1.000
_cell.length_c   1.000
_cell.angle_alpha   90.00
_cell.angle_beta   90.00
_cell.angle_gamma   90.00
#
_symmetry.space_group_name_H-M   'P 1'
#
loop_
_entity.id
_entity.type
_entity.pdbx_description
1 polymer ?
#
loop_
_entity_poly.entity_id
_entity_poly.type
_entity_poly.pdbx_seq_one_letter_code
_entity_poly.pdbx_strand_id
1 'polypeptide(L)'
;MALYPKPAEGSWTERYPAPGTGVVSYEDCVSPEFYEVEREAVFKRAWLNVFPREETRGSWREFTCKYHAWRYDLTGKLTFVQQESEFFDLDKDDYGLLPVHCEAWAGFVFVNPAKEPKQTLPEFLGPMITPLDGYPFDRLTERYDFRADVHCNRKVFLDAFQEYCHVPVLHSQEATPAARPRMNGFEAPHYQLDGPHRMVTTSGAPRRLWPADCQYPIEIATRSGLFGPWDEPDLGTELGGTDPGTRSRTPAPSWGPSGRWSHGRPATTSPWATRSCWYGISTGRSPTGSKTTSARPWGWEPVSDTLLPEAFAELEPFAATWCLATVPERYERRLASDMTELQALYGVGFPRTEEALAYCDKFPLDALPDQARRLLELVHPIITVSMCVEIWHRPRVVDGANAEIHRVAEPLP
;
A
#
# COMPACT_ATOMS: atom_id res chain seq x y z
N MET A 1 -32.58 16.54 -5.09
CA MET A 1 -33.25 15.36 -4.53
C MET A 1 -32.17 14.47 -3.98
N ALA A 2 -32.29 14.00 -2.72
CA ALA A 2 -31.38 12.97 -2.22
C ALA A 2 -31.41 11.78 -3.20
N LEU A 3 -30.24 11.28 -3.59
CA LEU A 3 -30.13 10.17 -4.54
C LEU A 3 -30.77 8.89 -3.98
N TYR A 4 -30.90 8.82 -2.65
CA TYR A 4 -31.52 7.73 -1.92
C TYR A 4 -32.60 8.28 -0.98
N PRO A 5 -33.86 7.80 -1.06
CA PRO A 5 -34.88 8.19 -0.09
C PRO A 5 -34.46 7.71 1.30
N LYS A 6 -34.51 8.60 2.29
CA LYS A 6 -34.32 8.21 3.69
C LYS A 6 -35.37 7.12 4.01
N PRO A 7 -34.97 5.96 4.57
CA PRO A 7 -35.93 4.92 4.88
C PRO A 7 -36.96 5.44 5.90
N ALA A 8 -38.17 4.87 5.87
CA ALA A 8 -39.27 5.28 6.74
C ALA A 8 -39.05 4.93 8.22
N GLU A 9 -38.15 3.99 8.49
CA GLU A 9 -37.66 3.66 9.83
C GLU A 9 -36.89 4.85 10.43
N GLY A 10 -36.94 5.01 11.75
CA GLY A 10 -36.46 6.22 12.43
C GLY A 10 -34.93 6.37 12.37
N SER A 11 -34.26 6.07 13.49
CA SER A 11 -32.79 6.09 13.56
C SER A 11 -32.24 4.72 13.18
N TRP A 12 -31.11 4.66 12.46
CA TRP A 12 -30.39 3.39 12.19
C TRP A 12 -30.03 2.62 13.48
N THR A 13 -30.00 3.30 14.63
CA THR A 13 -29.86 2.67 15.96
C THR A 13 -30.97 1.69 16.30
N GLU A 14 -32.13 1.75 15.66
CA GLU A 14 -33.22 0.78 15.84
C GLU A 14 -32.84 -0.61 15.31
N ARG A 15 -32.01 -0.69 14.27
CA ARG A 15 -31.48 -1.96 13.74
C ARG A 15 -30.30 -2.49 14.54
N TYR A 16 -29.62 -1.60 15.27
CA TYR A 16 -28.45 -1.92 16.08
C TYR A 16 -28.62 -1.29 17.46
N PRO A 17 -29.44 -1.89 18.36
CA PRO A 17 -29.71 -1.29 19.67
C PRO A 17 -28.51 -1.40 20.63
N ALA A 18 -27.57 -2.32 20.37
CA ALA A 18 -26.45 -2.61 21.26
C ALA A 18 -25.54 -1.40 21.62
N PRO A 19 -25.21 -0.49 20.69
CA PRO A 19 -24.43 0.72 21.00
C PRO A 19 -25.23 1.78 21.77
N GLY A 20 -26.56 1.68 21.82
CA GLY A 20 -27.44 2.71 22.38
C GLY A 20 -27.45 4.02 21.56
N THR A 21 -28.06 5.06 22.13
CA THR A 21 -28.13 6.42 21.53
C THR A 21 -27.29 7.44 22.31
N GLY A 22 -26.46 6.96 23.23
CA GLY A 22 -25.57 7.80 24.04
C GLY A 22 -24.28 8.17 23.30
N VAL A 23 -23.45 8.99 23.95
CA VAL A 23 -22.12 9.29 23.44
C VAL A 23 -21.27 8.02 23.46
N VAL A 24 -20.64 7.70 22.33
CA VAL A 24 -19.70 6.58 22.24
C VAL A 24 -18.40 6.99 22.92
N SER A 25 -17.98 6.22 23.93
CA SER A 25 -16.69 6.44 24.59
C SER A 25 -15.53 6.10 23.66
N TYR A 26 -14.49 6.93 23.70
CA TYR A 26 -13.21 6.69 23.03
C TYR A 26 -12.09 6.33 24.01
N GLU A 27 -12.43 6.02 25.27
CA GLU A 27 -11.46 5.72 26.33
C GLU A 27 -10.50 4.59 25.94
N ASP A 28 -11.00 3.57 25.24
CA ASP A 28 -10.21 2.46 24.73
C ASP A 28 -9.11 2.88 23.72
N CYS A 29 -9.24 4.07 23.12
CA CYS A 29 -8.28 4.63 22.18
C CYS A 29 -7.22 5.51 22.85
N VAL A 30 -7.53 6.09 24.01
CA VAL A 30 -6.69 7.11 24.67
C VAL A 30 -6.12 6.67 26.02
N SER A 31 -6.71 5.68 26.69
CA SER A 31 -6.27 5.19 27.99
C SER A 31 -4.96 4.39 27.88
N PRO A 32 -3.93 4.75 28.65
CA PRO A 32 -2.72 3.95 28.80
C PRO A 32 -3.01 2.54 29.36
N GLU A 33 -3.96 2.40 30.27
CA GLU A 33 -4.32 1.12 30.89
C GLU A 33 -4.92 0.16 29.86
N PHE A 34 -5.83 0.65 29.01
CA PHE A 34 -6.35 -0.14 27.89
C PHE A 34 -5.26 -0.52 26.90
N TYR A 35 -4.33 0.41 26.60
CA TYR A 35 -3.19 0.11 25.74
C TYR A 35 -2.31 -1.01 26.31
N GLU A 36 -2.00 -0.99 27.60
CA GLU A 36 -1.20 -2.05 28.24
C GLU A 36 -1.92 -3.40 28.15
N VAL A 37 -3.23 -3.45 28.43
CA VAL A 37 -4.03 -4.69 28.30
C VAL A 37 -4.06 -5.20 26.85
N GLU A 38 -4.27 -4.33 25.87
CA GLU A 38 -4.19 -4.68 24.45
C GLU A 38 -2.79 -5.18 24.09
N ARG A 39 -1.74 -4.56 24.64
CA ARG A 39 -0.37 -4.97 24.36
C ARG A 39 -0.08 -6.36 24.90
N GLU A 40 -0.57 -6.71 26.08
CA GLU A 40 -0.49 -8.07 26.61
C GLU A 40 -1.28 -9.07 25.74
N ALA A 41 -2.49 -8.71 25.32
CA ALA A 41 -3.37 -9.59 24.57
C ALA A 41 -2.92 -9.84 23.12
N VAL A 42 -2.39 -8.80 22.46
CA VAL A 42 -2.03 -8.80 21.03
C VAL A 42 -0.55 -9.10 20.83
N PHE A 43 0.33 -8.51 21.63
CA PHE A 43 1.78 -8.56 21.40
C PHE A 43 2.54 -9.50 22.34
N LYS A 44 1.96 -9.94 23.48
CA LYS A 44 2.65 -10.86 24.40
C LYS A 44 2.32 -12.34 24.28
N ARG A 45 1.31 -12.74 23.49
CA ARG A 45 0.90 -14.14 23.38
C ARG A 45 1.69 -14.98 22.37
N ALA A 46 2.42 -14.33 21.47
CA ALA A 46 3.38 -15.00 20.58
C ALA A 46 4.45 -13.99 20.16
N TRP A 47 5.58 -13.99 20.86
CA TRP A 47 6.78 -13.37 20.33
C TRP A 47 7.48 -14.40 19.44
N LEU A 48 7.27 -14.32 18.14
CA LEU A 48 8.33 -14.72 17.22
C LEU A 48 9.40 -13.63 17.38
N ASN A 49 10.54 -13.98 18.00
CA ASN A 49 11.65 -13.06 18.18
C ASN A 49 12.30 -12.82 16.82
N VAL A 50 11.71 -11.92 16.02
CA VAL A 50 12.19 -11.57 14.70
C VAL A 50 13.16 -10.40 14.86
N PHE A 51 14.43 -10.66 14.53
CA PHE A 51 15.53 -9.71 14.36
C PHE A 51 16.36 -9.37 15.60
N PRO A 52 17.65 -9.77 15.59
CA PRO A 52 18.65 -8.90 16.18
C PRO A 52 19.25 -7.88 15.21
N ARG A 53 19.68 -8.20 13.97
CA ARG A 53 20.45 -7.22 13.12
C ARG A 53 20.31 -7.33 11.57
N GLU A 54 19.14 -7.77 11.08
CA GLU A 54 18.51 -7.67 9.71
C GLU A 54 19.00 -8.45 8.46
N GLU A 55 18.03 -9.04 7.72
CA GLU A 55 17.94 -9.20 6.23
C GLU A 55 16.47 -9.50 5.79
N THR A 56 16.13 -9.26 4.51
CA THR A 56 14.77 -8.88 4.05
C THR A 56 14.12 -9.71 2.93
N ARG A 57 14.69 -10.85 2.46
CA ARG A 57 14.07 -11.81 1.48
C ARG A 57 15.08 -12.90 1.02
N GLY A 58 14.62 -14.07 0.53
CA GLY A 58 15.50 -15.07 -0.12
C GLY A 58 14.84 -16.43 -0.42
N SER A 59 15.59 -17.36 -1.01
CA SER A 59 15.20 -18.76 -1.25
C SER A 59 16.16 -19.69 -0.49
N TRP A 60 15.61 -20.64 0.27
CA TRP A 60 16.38 -21.51 1.17
C TRP A 60 15.88 -22.95 1.11
N ARG A 61 16.77 -23.90 1.42
CA ARG A 61 16.45 -25.33 1.54
C ARG A 61 16.23 -25.76 3.00
N GLU A 62 16.70 -24.97 3.96
CA GLU A 62 16.58 -25.18 5.40
C GLU A 62 16.74 -23.83 6.13
N PHE A 63 16.19 -23.72 7.34
CA PHE A 63 16.41 -22.59 8.25
C PHE A 63 17.60 -22.91 9.16
N THR A 64 18.63 -22.07 9.14
CA THR A 64 19.78 -22.23 10.04
C THR A 64 19.75 -21.14 11.10
N CYS A 65 19.72 -21.54 12.38
CA CYS A 65 20.03 -20.74 13.55
C CYS A 65 21.52 -20.36 13.58
N LYS A 66 22.03 -19.58 12.66
CA LYS A 66 23.38 -18.94 12.68
C LYS A 66 23.89 -18.28 14.03
N TYR A 67 23.26 -18.44 15.22
CA TYR A 67 23.90 -18.20 16.53
C TYR A 67 24.71 -19.46 16.89
N HIS A 68 24.06 -20.62 16.88
CA HIS A 68 24.68 -21.91 17.22
C HIS A 68 24.59 -22.94 16.09
N ALA A 69 24.21 -22.49 14.90
CA ALA A 69 24.02 -23.25 13.67
C ALA A 69 23.00 -24.40 13.73
N TRP A 70 22.05 -24.41 14.68
CA TRP A 70 20.95 -25.40 14.67
C TRP A 70 20.16 -25.28 13.38
N ARG A 71 19.77 -26.39 12.76
CA ARG A 71 19.08 -26.35 11.46
C ARG A 71 17.71 -26.98 11.55
N TYR A 72 16.77 -26.36 10.86
CA TYR A 72 15.40 -26.80 10.75
C TYR A 72 15.05 -26.95 9.28
N ASP A 73 14.34 -28.00 8.92
CA ASP A 73 13.80 -28.09 7.58
C ASP A 73 12.64 -27.09 7.36
N LEU A 74 12.09 -27.07 6.15
CA LEU A 74 10.98 -26.15 5.80
C LEU A 74 9.66 -26.47 6.52
N THR A 75 9.54 -27.61 7.19
CA THR A 75 8.41 -27.97 8.05
C THR A 75 8.61 -27.52 9.49
N GLY A 76 9.79 -27.00 9.82
CA GLY A 76 10.16 -26.58 11.17
C GLY A 76 10.76 -27.69 12.03
N LYS A 77 10.97 -28.90 11.50
CA LYS A 77 11.61 -29.98 12.25
C LYS A 77 13.08 -29.70 12.45
N LEU A 78 13.59 -29.86 13.68
CA LEU A 78 15.02 -29.75 14.00
C LEU A 78 15.79 -30.92 13.37
N THR A 79 16.62 -30.63 12.36
CA THR A 79 17.38 -31.62 11.60
C THR A 79 18.83 -31.74 12.08
N PHE A 80 19.39 -30.67 12.65
CA PHE A 80 20.79 -30.63 13.05
C PHE A 80 21.02 -29.79 14.31
N VAL A 81 21.86 -30.32 15.20
CA VAL A 81 22.38 -29.66 16.40
C VAL A 81 23.91 -29.71 16.38
N GLN A 82 24.55 -28.56 16.55
CA GLN A 82 26.01 -28.50 16.62
C GLN A 82 26.50 -29.24 17.87
N GLN A 83 27.40 -30.21 17.69
CA GLN A 83 27.89 -31.08 18.78
C GLN A 83 26.75 -31.77 19.57
N GLU A 84 25.78 -32.34 18.85
CA GLU A 84 24.61 -33.05 19.41
C GLU A 84 24.97 -34.02 20.55
N SER A 85 26.11 -34.71 20.49
CA SER A 85 26.57 -35.66 21.51
C SER A 85 26.91 -35.06 22.87
N GLU A 86 27.13 -33.74 22.96
CA GLU A 86 27.45 -33.05 24.21
C GLU A 86 26.20 -32.65 25.00
N PHE A 87 25.00 -32.87 24.42
CA PHE A 87 23.73 -32.63 25.08
C PHE A 87 23.22 -33.92 25.72
N PHE A 88 22.87 -33.87 27.00
CA PHE A 88 22.28 -35.00 27.70
C PHE A 88 20.82 -35.18 27.28
N ASP A 89 20.46 -36.40 26.87
CA ASP A 89 19.08 -36.83 26.56
C ASP A 89 18.34 -35.91 25.57
N LEU A 90 19.06 -35.37 24.58
CA LEU A 90 18.45 -34.50 23.57
C LEU A 90 17.54 -35.29 22.62
N ASP A 91 16.24 -35.07 22.71
CA ASP A 91 15.28 -35.44 21.67
C ASP A 91 15.01 -34.24 20.75
N LYS A 92 15.42 -34.33 19.48
CA LYS A 92 15.22 -33.25 18.51
C LYS A 92 13.74 -33.00 18.20
N ASP A 93 12.87 -33.97 18.41
CA ASP A 93 11.44 -33.81 18.14
C ASP A 93 10.78 -32.85 19.16
N ASP A 94 11.38 -32.63 20.34
CA ASP A 94 10.92 -31.67 21.35
C ASP A 94 11.29 -30.20 21.03
N TYR A 95 12.23 -29.99 20.10
CA TYR A 95 12.82 -28.67 19.84
C TYR A 95 12.61 -28.17 18.40
N GLY A 96 11.51 -28.57 17.75
CA GLY A 96 11.07 -27.99 16.48
C GLY A 96 10.68 -26.50 16.60
N LEU A 97 10.56 -25.83 15.45
CA LEU A 97 9.98 -24.48 15.39
C LEU A 97 8.49 -24.53 15.79
N LEU A 98 8.02 -23.49 16.50
CA LEU A 98 6.62 -23.41 16.93
C LEU A 98 5.69 -23.25 15.73
N PRO A 99 4.71 -24.17 15.52
CA PRO A 99 3.74 -24.03 14.45
C PRO A 99 2.78 -22.83 14.71
N VAL A 100 2.34 -22.15 13.65
CA VAL A 100 1.29 -21.14 13.63
C VAL A 100 0.34 -21.52 12.50
N HIS A 101 -0.95 -21.27 12.70
CA HIS A 101 -1.95 -21.62 11.71
C HIS A 101 -1.85 -20.64 10.56
N CYS A 102 -1.80 -21.17 9.33
CA CYS A 102 -1.58 -20.39 8.13
C CYS A 102 -2.48 -20.94 7.02
N GLU A 103 -3.30 -20.08 6.45
CA GLU A 103 -4.20 -20.42 5.35
C GLU A 103 -4.10 -19.34 4.27
N ALA A 104 -4.31 -19.73 3.01
CA ALA A 104 -4.31 -18.82 1.87
C ALA A 104 -5.71 -18.73 1.26
N TRP A 105 -6.14 -17.51 0.97
CA TRP A 105 -7.39 -17.22 0.29
C TRP A 105 -7.15 -16.16 -0.77
N ALA A 106 -7.52 -16.45 -2.03
CA ALA A 106 -7.43 -15.51 -3.15
C ALA A 106 -6.04 -14.82 -3.32
N GLY A 107 -4.94 -15.54 -3.03
CA GLY A 107 -3.57 -15.01 -3.09
C GLY A 107 -3.14 -14.21 -1.85
N PHE A 108 -4.02 -14.03 -0.87
CA PHE A 108 -3.74 -13.45 0.44
C PHE A 108 -3.40 -14.55 1.44
N VAL A 109 -2.36 -14.31 2.25
CA VAL A 109 -1.93 -15.23 3.32
C VAL A 109 -2.40 -14.69 4.66
N PHE A 110 -3.13 -15.52 5.39
CA PHE A 110 -3.66 -15.24 6.71
C PHE A 110 -2.94 -16.10 7.75
N VAL A 111 -2.56 -15.48 8.86
CA VAL A 111 -1.88 -16.15 9.96
C VAL A 111 -2.71 -16.02 11.23
N ASN A 112 -2.79 -17.10 11.98
CA ASN A 112 -3.42 -17.16 13.29
C ASN A 112 -2.45 -17.74 14.33
N PRO A 113 -1.95 -16.91 15.27
CA PRO A 113 -0.94 -17.33 16.25
C PRO A 113 -1.55 -18.08 17.45
N ALA A 114 -2.87 -18.24 17.52
CA ALA A 114 -3.48 -19.00 18.61
C ALA A 114 -3.12 -20.48 18.46
N LYS A 115 -2.69 -21.12 19.56
CA LYS A 115 -2.41 -22.57 19.60
C LYS A 115 -3.59 -23.37 19.06
N GLU A 116 -4.79 -23.01 19.48
CA GLU A 116 -6.07 -23.55 19.03
C GLU A 116 -6.94 -22.41 18.49
N PRO A 117 -7.08 -22.28 17.16
CA PRO A 117 -7.96 -21.31 16.53
C PRO A 117 -9.41 -21.49 17.00
N LYS A 118 -10.06 -20.39 17.38
CA LYS A 118 -11.48 -20.40 17.75
C LYS A 118 -12.42 -20.59 16.56
N GLN A 119 -11.93 -20.34 15.35
CA GLN A 119 -12.67 -20.41 14.08
C GLN A 119 -11.70 -20.62 12.92
N THR A 120 -12.19 -21.25 11.86
CA THR A 120 -11.49 -21.46 10.57
C THR A 120 -11.38 -20.15 9.77
N LEU A 121 -10.52 -20.11 8.73
CA LEU A 121 -10.44 -18.95 7.86
C LEU A 121 -11.78 -18.64 7.15
N PRO A 122 -12.51 -19.59 6.54
CA PRO A 122 -13.80 -19.29 5.91
C PRO A 122 -14.85 -18.72 6.88
N GLU A 123 -14.91 -19.25 8.11
CA GLU A 123 -15.77 -18.70 9.17
C GLU A 123 -15.36 -17.28 9.56
N PHE A 124 -14.05 -17.00 9.61
CA PHE A 124 -13.56 -15.65 9.84
C PHE A 124 -13.94 -14.71 8.70
N LEU A 125 -13.72 -15.09 7.43
CA LEU A 125 -14.01 -14.24 6.26
C LEU A 125 -15.52 -13.93 6.17
N GLY A 126 -16.37 -14.89 6.48
CA GLY A 126 -17.80 -14.70 6.61
C GLY A 126 -18.49 -14.28 5.30
N PRO A 127 -19.83 -14.09 5.34
CA PRO A 127 -20.63 -13.82 4.15
C PRO A 127 -20.37 -12.44 3.52
N MET A 128 -19.68 -11.53 4.21
CA MET A 128 -19.22 -10.27 3.63
C MET A 128 -18.07 -10.45 2.63
N ILE A 129 -17.12 -11.35 2.89
CA ILE A 129 -15.90 -11.48 2.09
C ILE A 129 -15.94 -12.66 1.11
N THR A 130 -16.57 -13.79 1.49
CA THR A 130 -16.67 -14.97 0.62
C THR A 130 -17.37 -14.72 -0.74
N PRO A 131 -18.24 -13.71 -0.95
CA PRO A 131 -18.73 -13.39 -2.29
C PRO A 131 -17.66 -12.94 -3.27
N LEU A 132 -16.44 -12.61 -2.82
CA LEU A 132 -15.27 -12.33 -3.68
C LEU A 132 -14.56 -13.60 -4.17
N ASP A 133 -15.00 -14.79 -3.73
CA ASP A 133 -14.48 -16.06 -4.22
C ASP A 133 -14.56 -16.11 -5.75
N GLY A 134 -13.45 -16.45 -6.41
CA GLY A 134 -13.36 -16.48 -7.87
C GLY A 134 -13.06 -15.13 -8.54
N TYR A 135 -12.95 -14.02 -7.78
CA TYR A 135 -12.41 -12.78 -8.32
C TYR A 135 -10.91 -12.96 -8.68
N PRO A 136 -10.46 -12.56 -9.88
CA PRO A 136 -9.14 -12.93 -10.40
C PRO A 136 -8.03 -12.01 -9.86
N PHE A 137 -7.80 -12.02 -8.55
CA PHE A 137 -6.74 -11.24 -7.90
C PHE A 137 -5.33 -11.57 -8.44
N ASP A 138 -5.13 -12.79 -8.93
CA ASP A 138 -3.88 -13.27 -9.55
C ASP A 138 -3.55 -12.56 -10.87
N ARG A 139 -4.55 -11.98 -11.54
CA ARG A 139 -4.38 -11.19 -12.77
C ARG A 139 -3.99 -9.73 -12.49
N LEU A 140 -3.99 -9.29 -11.24
CA LEU A 140 -3.56 -7.96 -10.84
C LEU A 140 -2.03 -7.93 -10.71
N THR A 141 -1.37 -7.42 -11.75
CA THR A 141 0.10 -7.47 -11.86
C THR A 141 0.79 -6.22 -11.31
N GLU A 142 0.05 -5.13 -11.11
CA GLU A 142 0.61 -3.89 -10.56
C GLU A 142 0.53 -3.87 -9.04
N ARG A 143 1.68 -3.68 -8.39
CA ARG A 143 1.78 -3.62 -6.93
C ARG A 143 2.62 -2.44 -6.50
N TYR A 144 2.05 -1.65 -5.61
CA TYR A 144 2.72 -0.56 -4.91
C TYR A 144 2.70 -0.87 -3.41
N ASP A 145 3.85 -0.78 -2.76
CA ASP A 145 3.95 -0.98 -1.32
C ASP A 145 4.24 0.35 -0.63
N PHE A 146 3.36 0.71 0.31
CA PHE A 146 3.51 1.90 1.14
C PHE A 146 3.58 1.49 2.60
N ARG A 147 4.51 2.10 3.34
CA ARG A 147 4.61 2.00 4.80
C ARG A 147 4.31 3.37 5.37
N ALA A 148 3.37 3.45 6.31
CA ALA A 148 3.04 4.69 6.98
C ALA A 148 3.25 4.53 8.49
N ASP A 149 4.07 5.40 9.09
CA ASP A 149 4.18 5.48 10.55
C ASP A 149 3.17 6.51 11.05
N VAL A 150 1.95 6.07 11.37
CA VAL A 150 0.84 6.94 11.78
C VAL A 150 0.78 7.03 13.30
N HIS A 151 1.00 8.23 13.85
CA HIS A 151 1.02 8.47 15.29
C HIS A 151 -0.39 8.54 15.90
N CYS A 152 -1.18 7.48 15.76
CA CYS A 152 -2.50 7.37 16.36
C CYS A 152 -2.80 5.94 16.85
N ASN A 153 -3.81 5.78 17.69
CA ASN A 153 -4.31 4.46 18.02
C ASN A 153 -4.90 3.80 16.76
N ARG A 154 -4.53 2.54 16.50
CA ARG A 154 -5.03 1.78 15.32
C ARG A 154 -6.55 1.83 15.16
N LYS A 155 -7.30 1.91 16.26
CA LYS A 155 -8.78 1.94 16.25
C LYS A 155 -9.29 3.23 15.61
N VAL A 156 -8.66 4.36 15.93
CA VAL A 156 -8.98 5.67 15.33
C VAL A 156 -8.65 5.67 13.84
N PHE A 157 -7.49 5.10 13.46
CA PHE A 157 -7.12 4.95 12.05
C PHE A 157 -8.18 4.17 11.27
N LEU A 158 -8.62 3.02 11.81
CA LEU A 158 -9.66 2.22 11.16
C LEU A 158 -10.99 2.95 11.07
N ASP A 159 -11.40 3.66 12.12
CA ASP A 159 -12.68 4.38 12.13
C ASP A 159 -12.76 5.48 11.06
N ALA A 160 -11.64 6.15 10.73
CA ALA A 160 -11.56 7.13 9.65
C ALA A 160 -11.87 6.54 8.26
N PHE A 161 -11.69 5.23 8.06
CA PHE A 161 -12.06 4.54 6.81
C PHE A 161 -13.47 3.95 6.83
N GLN A 162 -14.23 4.18 7.90
CA GLN A 162 -15.56 3.60 8.13
C GLN A 162 -16.66 4.65 8.19
N GLU A 163 -16.33 5.88 7.87
CA GLU A 163 -17.25 6.97 7.63
C GLU A 163 -16.82 7.75 6.38
N TYR A 164 -17.72 8.61 5.91
CA TYR A 164 -17.53 9.45 4.73
C TYR A 164 -17.76 10.94 5.06
N CYS A 165 -17.91 11.29 6.33
CA CYS A 165 -18.33 12.60 6.80
C CYS A 165 -17.22 13.62 6.65
N HIS A 166 -15.96 13.19 6.78
CA HIS A 166 -14.81 14.06 6.56
C HIS A 166 -14.57 14.35 5.08
N VAL A 167 -15.03 13.49 4.16
CA VAL A 167 -14.60 13.52 2.77
C VAL A 167 -14.94 14.83 2.05
N PRO A 168 -16.17 15.36 2.12
CA PRO A 168 -16.50 16.62 1.45
C PRO A 168 -15.71 17.83 1.94
N VAL A 169 -15.16 17.76 3.16
CA VAL A 169 -14.41 18.87 3.78
C VAL A 169 -12.91 18.67 3.56
N LEU A 170 -12.36 17.55 4.05
CA LEU A 170 -10.94 17.25 4.06
C LEU A 170 -10.39 17.06 2.64
N HIS A 171 -11.08 16.29 1.79
CA HIS A 171 -10.61 15.97 0.43
C HIS A 171 -11.07 17.00 -0.62
N SER A 172 -11.70 18.12 -0.21
CA SER A 172 -12.11 19.18 -1.16
C SER A 172 -10.95 19.87 -1.85
N GLN A 173 -9.79 19.92 -1.19
CA GLN A 173 -8.60 20.51 -1.79
C GLN A 173 -8.02 19.62 -2.89
N GLU A 174 -8.21 18.30 -2.81
CA GLU A 174 -7.80 17.30 -3.81
C GLU A 174 -8.70 17.29 -5.06
N ALA A 175 -9.64 18.23 -5.15
CA ALA A 175 -10.44 18.49 -6.34
C ALA A 175 -10.06 19.85 -6.97
N THR A 176 -10.06 19.88 -8.30
CA THR A 176 -9.92 21.12 -9.07
C THR A 176 -11.03 22.11 -8.70
N PRO A 177 -10.81 23.43 -8.87
CA PRO A 177 -11.84 24.44 -8.61
C PRO A 177 -13.17 24.17 -9.34
N ALA A 178 -13.12 23.63 -10.56
CA ALA A 178 -14.31 23.25 -11.34
C ALA A 178 -14.99 21.97 -10.82
N ALA A 179 -14.24 21.05 -10.23
CA ALA A 179 -14.76 19.80 -9.66
C ALA A 179 -15.38 20.00 -8.26
N ARG A 180 -14.90 20.95 -7.45
CA ARG A 180 -15.36 21.15 -6.05
C ARG A 180 -16.88 21.26 -5.90
N PRO A 181 -17.62 22.04 -6.72
CA PRO A 181 -19.09 22.12 -6.60
C PRO A 181 -19.82 20.81 -6.94
N ARG A 182 -19.15 19.87 -7.62
CA ARG A 182 -19.70 18.55 -7.99
C ARG A 182 -19.44 17.48 -6.94
N MET A 183 -18.61 17.76 -5.95
CA MET A 183 -18.47 16.85 -4.81
C MET A 183 -19.74 16.92 -3.99
N ASN A 184 -20.46 15.80 -3.92
CA ASN A 184 -21.67 15.69 -3.11
C ASN A 184 -21.34 15.87 -1.62
N GLY A 185 -22.39 16.12 -0.82
CA GLY A 185 -22.29 16.08 0.64
C GLY A 185 -21.97 14.68 1.18
N PHE A 186 -22.10 14.50 2.49
CA PHE A 186 -21.87 13.22 3.16
C PHE A 186 -22.99 12.22 2.86
N GLU A 187 -22.91 11.54 1.71
CA GLU A 187 -23.79 10.42 1.34
C GLU A 187 -22.96 9.23 0.85
N ALA A 188 -23.11 8.08 1.51
CA ALA A 188 -22.55 6.81 1.10
C ALA A 188 -23.70 5.89 0.63
N PRO A 189 -23.60 5.25 -0.56
CA PRO A 189 -24.65 4.39 -1.09
C PRO A 189 -24.97 3.17 -0.23
N HIS A 190 -24.00 2.65 0.52
CA HIS A 190 -24.16 1.42 1.29
C HIS A 190 -23.23 1.39 2.50
N TYR A 191 -23.77 0.88 3.62
CA TYR A 191 -23.03 0.51 4.81
C TYR A 191 -23.41 -0.92 5.20
N GLN A 192 -22.43 -1.72 5.60
CA GLN A 192 -22.67 -3.07 6.10
C GLN A 192 -21.78 -3.38 7.28
N LEU A 193 -22.37 -4.03 8.29
CA LEU A 193 -21.69 -4.60 9.44
C LEU A 193 -21.95 -6.11 9.44
N ASP A 194 -20.89 -6.90 9.48
CA ASP A 194 -20.95 -8.37 9.53
C ASP A 194 -19.86 -8.91 10.47
N GLY A 195 -20.25 -9.20 11.71
CA GLY A 195 -19.32 -9.60 12.77
C GLY A 195 -18.14 -8.61 12.90
N PRO A 196 -16.88 -9.05 12.70
CA PRO A 196 -15.71 -8.19 12.77
C PRO A 196 -15.50 -7.34 11.51
N HIS A 197 -16.27 -7.55 10.45
CA HIS A 197 -16.08 -6.88 9.16
C HIS A 197 -17.06 -5.73 8.99
N ARG A 198 -16.59 -4.69 8.32
CA ARG A 198 -17.36 -3.49 8.04
C ARG A 198 -17.00 -2.92 6.68
N MET A 199 -18.04 -2.46 5.98
CA MET A 199 -17.95 -1.91 4.64
C MET A 199 -18.64 -0.56 4.59
N VAL A 200 -17.98 0.39 3.94
CA VAL A 200 -18.60 1.59 3.39
C VAL A 200 -18.36 1.61 1.88
N THR A 201 -19.43 1.82 1.13
CA THR A 201 -19.34 2.13 -0.30
C THR A 201 -19.26 3.64 -0.45
N THR A 202 -18.29 4.13 -1.21
CA THR A 202 -18.20 5.56 -1.53
C THR A 202 -18.83 5.83 -2.90
N SER A 203 -19.60 6.92 -3.01
CA SER A 203 -20.16 7.34 -4.29
C SER A 203 -19.15 8.19 -5.06
N GLY A 204 -19.04 7.96 -6.37
CA GLY A 204 -18.19 8.77 -7.23
C GLY A 204 -17.85 8.04 -8.52
N ALA A 205 -17.94 8.73 -9.66
CA ALA A 205 -17.32 8.25 -10.89
C ALA A 205 -15.81 8.56 -10.83
N PRO A 206 -14.94 7.66 -11.32
CA PRO A 206 -13.52 7.97 -11.50
C PRO A 206 -13.32 9.32 -12.19
N ARG A 207 -12.40 10.15 -11.71
CA ARG A 207 -12.21 11.53 -12.19
C ARG A 207 -11.92 11.61 -13.69
N ARG A 208 -11.25 10.59 -14.24
CA ARG A 208 -11.01 10.42 -15.69
C ARG A 208 -12.28 10.43 -16.55
N LEU A 209 -13.45 10.14 -15.97
CA LEU A 209 -14.75 10.16 -16.66
C LEU A 209 -15.44 11.54 -16.59
N TRP A 210 -14.88 12.50 -15.86
CA TRP A 210 -15.45 13.83 -15.71
C TRP A 210 -15.01 14.72 -16.89
N PRO A 211 -15.66 15.88 -17.13
CA PRO A 211 -15.17 16.86 -18.09
C PRO A 211 -13.71 17.26 -17.82
N ALA A 212 -12.96 17.57 -18.88
CA ALA A 212 -11.51 17.78 -18.81
C ALA A 212 -11.10 18.94 -17.86
N ASP A 213 -11.93 19.97 -17.73
CA ASP A 213 -11.73 21.09 -16.79
C ASP A 213 -11.87 20.69 -15.32
N CYS A 214 -12.46 19.52 -15.05
CA CYS A 214 -12.56 18.94 -13.73
C CYS A 214 -11.39 18.00 -13.39
N GLN A 215 -10.52 17.69 -14.35
CA GLN A 215 -9.37 16.80 -14.20
C GLN A 215 -8.08 17.61 -14.00
N TYR A 216 -7.09 17.01 -13.36
CA TYR A 216 -5.78 17.64 -13.24
C TYR A 216 -4.99 17.47 -14.55
N PRO A 217 -4.31 18.52 -15.05
CA PRO A 217 -3.51 18.41 -16.27
C PRO A 217 -2.49 17.28 -16.23
N ILE A 218 -1.84 17.06 -15.07
CA ILE A 218 -0.90 15.96 -14.90
C ILE A 218 -1.55 14.59 -15.02
N GLU A 219 -2.81 14.43 -14.58
CA GLU A 219 -3.53 13.16 -14.68
C GLU A 219 -3.88 12.83 -16.13
N ILE A 220 -4.23 13.85 -16.93
CA ILE A 220 -4.45 13.71 -18.37
C ILE A 220 -3.15 13.28 -19.07
N ALA A 221 -2.06 14.01 -18.82
CA ALA A 221 -0.77 13.75 -19.47
C ALA A 221 -0.18 12.38 -19.12
N THR A 222 -0.38 11.93 -17.88
CA THR A 222 0.14 10.63 -17.41
C THR A 222 -0.86 9.49 -17.54
N ARG A 223 -2.10 9.77 -17.95
CA ARG A 223 -3.23 8.83 -17.95
C ARG A 223 -3.33 8.06 -16.64
N SER A 224 -3.17 8.75 -15.52
CA SER A 224 -3.12 8.17 -14.17
C SER A 224 -3.71 9.13 -13.14
N GLY A 225 -4.20 8.63 -12.01
CA GLY A 225 -4.73 9.50 -10.94
C GLY A 225 -4.67 8.85 -9.57
N LEU A 226 -5.44 9.40 -8.62
CA LEU A 226 -5.45 8.94 -7.21
C LEU A 226 -5.68 7.41 -7.05
N PHE A 227 -6.43 6.80 -7.96
CA PHE A 227 -6.77 5.37 -7.92
C PHE A 227 -5.94 4.50 -8.88
N GLY A 228 -4.82 5.03 -9.39
CA GLY A 228 -3.91 4.32 -10.29
C GLY A 228 -4.07 4.72 -11.77
N PRO A 229 -3.44 3.95 -12.68
CA PRO A 229 -3.50 4.22 -14.11
C PRO A 229 -4.93 4.09 -14.64
N TRP A 230 -5.22 4.81 -15.72
CA TRP A 230 -6.53 4.81 -16.36
C TRP A 230 -6.76 3.57 -17.22
N ASP A 231 -5.69 3.00 -17.74
CA ASP A 231 -5.70 1.79 -18.55
C ASP A 231 -5.74 0.57 -17.61
N GLU A 232 -6.95 0.13 -17.28
CA GLU A 232 -7.15 -1.03 -16.44
C GLU A 232 -6.92 -2.34 -17.23
N PRO A 233 -6.39 -3.40 -16.60
CA PRO A 233 -6.27 -4.70 -17.26
C PRO A 233 -7.65 -5.24 -17.66
N ASP A 234 -7.78 -5.77 -18.88
CA ASP A 234 -9.01 -6.45 -19.30
C ASP A 234 -9.14 -7.77 -18.53
N LEU A 235 -10.08 -7.83 -17.59
CA LEU A 235 -10.34 -9.00 -16.76
C LEU A 235 -11.43 -9.90 -17.37
N GLY A 236 -11.98 -9.55 -18.54
CA GLY A 236 -13.12 -10.24 -19.16
C GLY A 236 -14.46 -9.86 -18.54
N THR A 237 -15.55 -10.45 -19.06
CA THR A 237 -16.93 -10.17 -18.65
C THR A 237 -17.52 -11.14 -17.64
N GLU A 238 -16.88 -12.30 -17.46
CA GLU A 238 -17.29 -13.33 -16.50
C GLU A 238 -16.27 -13.39 -15.36
N LEU A 239 -16.45 -12.53 -14.37
CA LEU A 239 -15.70 -12.62 -13.12
C LEU A 239 -16.35 -13.71 -12.28
N GLY A 240 -15.57 -14.70 -11.81
CA GLY A 240 -16.07 -15.85 -11.06
C GLY A 240 -16.65 -15.52 -9.67
N GLY A 241 -16.63 -14.24 -9.27
CA GLY A 241 -17.10 -13.71 -8.00
C GLY A 241 -17.64 -12.27 -8.15
N THR A 242 -18.00 -11.66 -7.03
CA THR A 242 -18.48 -10.26 -6.99
C THR A 242 -17.36 -9.32 -7.42
N ASP A 243 -17.66 -8.41 -8.35
CA ASP A 243 -16.74 -7.34 -8.76
C ASP A 243 -16.84 -6.15 -7.79
N PRO A 244 -15.82 -5.88 -6.96
CA PRO A 244 -15.84 -4.79 -5.98
C PRO A 244 -15.65 -3.39 -6.60
N GLY A 245 -15.26 -3.30 -7.88
CA GLY A 245 -15.01 -2.04 -8.59
C GLY A 245 -16.13 -1.64 -9.58
N THR A 246 -17.18 -2.47 -9.70
CA THR A 246 -18.27 -2.39 -10.68
C THR A 246 -17.84 -1.89 -12.08
N ARG A 247 -17.35 -2.79 -12.93
CA ARG A 247 -17.37 -2.58 -14.40
C ARG A 247 -18.79 -2.66 -14.99
N SER A 248 -19.71 -3.26 -14.23
CA SER A 248 -21.12 -3.40 -14.56
C SER A 248 -21.87 -2.06 -14.48
N ARG A 249 -22.68 -1.73 -15.50
CA ARG A 249 -23.64 -0.60 -15.47
C ARG A 249 -24.77 -0.78 -14.44
N THR A 250 -24.85 -1.96 -13.81
CA THR A 250 -25.82 -2.27 -12.76
C THR A 250 -25.04 -2.52 -11.47
N PRO A 251 -25.11 -1.62 -10.47
CA PRO A 251 -24.49 -1.83 -9.17
C PRO A 251 -24.98 -3.15 -8.57
N ALA A 252 -24.09 -3.91 -7.93
CA ALA A 252 -24.57 -5.01 -7.10
C ALA A 252 -25.38 -4.41 -5.93
N PRO A 253 -26.44 -5.08 -5.43
CA PRO A 253 -27.33 -4.52 -4.41
C PRO A 253 -26.60 -4.07 -3.12
N SER A 254 -25.42 -4.62 -2.86
CA SER A 254 -24.58 -4.35 -1.68
C SER A 254 -23.22 -3.71 -1.99
N TRP A 255 -22.92 -3.39 -3.25
CA TRP A 255 -21.59 -2.89 -3.64
C TRP A 255 -21.68 -1.85 -4.74
N GLY A 256 -21.19 -0.64 -4.43
CA GLY A 256 -20.98 0.40 -5.44
C GLY A 256 -19.57 0.37 -6.04
N PRO A 257 -19.20 1.39 -6.84
CA PRO A 257 -17.99 1.42 -7.66
C PRO A 257 -16.67 1.43 -6.88
N SER A 258 -16.72 1.56 -5.56
CA SER A 258 -15.56 1.48 -4.69
C SER A 258 -16.00 1.12 -3.27
N GLY A 259 -15.81 -0.15 -2.89
CA GLY A 259 -15.94 -0.60 -1.50
C GLY A 259 -14.62 -0.42 -0.75
N ARG A 260 -14.66 0.21 0.44
CA ARG A 260 -13.55 0.15 1.40
C ARG A 260 -13.84 -0.84 2.51
N TRP A 261 -12.79 -1.57 2.86
CA TRP A 261 -12.83 -2.68 3.79
C TRP A 261 -11.91 -2.44 4.95
N SER A 262 -12.41 -2.69 6.15
CA SER A 262 -11.52 -2.78 7.30
C SER A 262 -12.05 -3.81 8.28
N HIS A 263 -11.12 -4.46 8.97
CA HIS A 263 -11.45 -5.24 10.14
C HIS A 263 -11.68 -4.28 11.31
N GLY A 264 -12.82 -4.43 11.97
CA GLY A 264 -13.28 -3.52 13.01
C GLY A 264 -12.64 -3.72 14.37
N ARG A 265 -12.96 -2.77 15.28
CA ARG A 265 -12.54 -2.77 16.69
C ARG A 265 -12.72 -4.18 17.25
N PRO A 266 -11.64 -4.88 17.65
CA PRO A 266 -11.81 -6.15 18.31
C PRO A 266 -12.46 -5.87 19.66
N ALA A 267 -13.75 -6.19 19.79
CA ALA A 267 -14.24 -6.71 21.06
C ALA A 267 -13.49 -8.03 21.25
N THR A 268 -12.29 -7.92 21.81
CA THR A 268 -11.40 -9.01 22.23
C THR A 268 -11.39 -10.25 21.31
N THR A 269 -10.29 -10.45 20.58
CA THR A 269 -9.88 -11.75 19.99
C THR A 269 -10.38 -12.16 18.60
N SER A 270 -10.20 -11.33 17.55
CA SER A 270 -10.00 -11.94 16.21
C SER A 270 -8.51 -12.29 16.06
N PRO A 271 -8.14 -13.57 15.92
CA PRO A 271 -6.75 -13.99 15.85
C PRO A 271 -6.19 -14.02 14.42
N TRP A 272 -7.02 -13.75 13.41
CA TRP A 272 -6.61 -13.76 12.00
C TRP A 272 -6.04 -12.40 11.60
N ALA A 273 -4.77 -12.37 11.22
CA ALA A 273 -4.09 -11.18 10.69
C ALA A 273 -3.64 -11.42 9.24
N THR A 274 -3.65 -10.36 8.43
CA THR A 274 -3.21 -10.38 7.02
C THR A 274 -1.76 -9.90 6.87
N ARG A 275 -0.88 -10.79 6.35
CA ARG A 275 0.58 -10.69 6.02
C ARG A 275 1.57 -10.52 7.21
N SER A 276 2.76 -11.13 7.30
CA SER A 276 3.69 -11.82 6.36
C SER A 276 4.38 -13.07 6.98
N CYS A 277 4.96 -13.93 6.12
CA CYS A 277 5.57 -15.25 6.34
C CYS A 277 6.58 -15.46 7.50
N TRP A 278 6.72 -16.74 7.86
CA TRP A 278 7.67 -17.40 8.77
C TRP A 278 9.16 -17.00 8.68
N TYR A 279 9.86 -16.92 9.83
CA TYR A 279 11.30 -16.63 9.92
C TYR A 279 12.04 -17.47 10.99
N GLY A 280 13.19 -18.05 10.62
CA GLY A 280 14.22 -18.65 11.50
C GLY A 280 15.56 -17.88 11.41
N ILE A 281 16.37 -17.87 12.49
CA ILE A 281 17.23 -16.71 12.88
C ILE A 281 18.73 -16.84 12.57
N SER A 282 19.45 -15.69 12.43
CA SER A 282 20.74 -15.23 13.10
C SER A 282 21.89 -14.65 12.21
N THR A 283 23.20 -14.80 12.51
CA THR A 283 24.36 -14.00 12.03
C THR A 283 25.42 -14.64 11.09
N GLY A 284 25.95 -13.86 10.13
CA GLY A 284 27.16 -14.17 9.33
C GLY A 284 27.96 -12.90 8.99
N ARG A 285 29.30 -13.00 9.11
CA ARG A 285 30.32 -11.94 9.05
C ARG A 285 30.56 -11.44 7.61
N SER A 286 30.88 -10.16 7.46
CA SER A 286 31.23 -9.51 6.18
C SER A 286 32.26 -10.31 5.37
N PRO A 287 32.04 -10.55 4.05
CA PRO A 287 33.12 -10.89 3.16
C PRO A 287 33.82 -9.59 2.76
N THR A 288 34.92 -9.28 3.44
CA THR A 288 35.99 -8.48 2.83
C THR A 288 36.54 -9.31 1.68
N GLY A 289 36.05 -9.04 0.47
CA GLY A 289 36.49 -9.70 -0.74
C GLY A 289 36.14 -8.82 -1.93
N SER A 290 37.04 -7.87 -2.24
CA SER A 290 37.03 -7.22 -3.55
C SER A 290 37.24 -8.31 -4.60
N LYS A 291 36.16 -8.68 -5.30
CA LYS A 291 36.27 -9.30 -6.60
C LYS A 291 35.94 -8.23 -7.61
N THR A 292 36.99 -7.57 -8.06
CA THR A 292 37.05 -6.83 -9.32
C THR A 292 36.53 -7.74 -10.44
N THR A 293 35.27 -7.54 -10.84
CA THR A 293 34.77 -8.10 -12.08
C THR A 293 35.32 -7.27 -13.23
N SER A 294 35.95 -7.99 -14.14
CA SER A 294 36.72 -7.52 -15.27
C SER A 294 35.95 -6.55 -16.16
N ALA A 295 36.65 -5.49 -16.54
CA ALA A 295 36.29 -4.52 -17.55
C ALA A 295 35.71 -5.18 -18.82
N ARG A 296 34.62 -4.59 -19.33
CA ARG A 296 34.19 -4.80 -20.71
C ARG A 296 35.25 -4.19 -21.65
N PRO A 297 35.54 -4.78 -22.82
CA PRO A 297 36.50 -4.22 -23.76
C PRO A 297 35.99 -2.88 -24.30
N TRP A 298 36.92 -1.93 -24.40
CA TRP A 298 36.75 -0.58 -24.89
C TRP A 298 36.14 -0.52 -26.30
N GLY A 299 34.85 -0.22 -26.38
CA GLY A 299 34.27 0.56 -27.47
C GLY A 299 34.13 2.00 -26.96
N TRP A 300 34.85 2.94 -27.57
CA TRP A 300 34.63 4.37 -27.31
C TRP A 300 33.31 4.77 -27.99
N GLU A 301 32.22 4.69 -27.24
CA GLU A 301 31.08 5.56 -27.53
C GLU A 301 31.38 6.93 -26.91
N PRO A 302 31.19 8.05 -27.63
CA PRO A 302 31.40 9.36 -27.06
C PRO A 302 30.45 9.55 -25.88
N VAL A 303 31.02 9.82 -24.69
CA VAL A 303 30.25 10.28 -23.54
C VAL A 303 29.67 11.63 -23.93
N SER A 304 28.35 11.70 -24.09
CA SER A 304 27.66 12.97 -24.34
C SER A 304 27.85 13.88 -23.13
N ASP A 305 28.21 15.15 -23.37
CA ASP A 305 28.33 16.16 -22.31
C ASP A 305 26.95 16.57 -21.73
N THR A 306 25.84 16.12 -22.34
CA THR A 306 24.47 16.39 -21.89
C THR A 306 23.84 15.18 -21.22
N LEU A 307 23.10 15.44 -20.13
CA LEU A 307 22.38 14.43 -19.36
C LEU A 307 21.11 13.97 -20.07
N LEU A 308 20.49 14.84 -20.86
CA LEU A 308 19.24 14.56 -21.57
C LEU A 308 19.44 14.47 -23.09
N PRO A 309 18.48 13.85 -23.81
CA PRO A 309 18.47 13.89 -25.26
C PRO A 309 18.30 15.32 -25.78
N GLU A 310 18.91 15.64 -26.93
CA GLU A 310 18.90 16.98 -27.54
C GLU A 310 17.48 17.54 -27.73
N ALA A 311 16.50 16.68 -27.99
CA ALA A 311 15.08 17.05 -28.15
C ALA A 311 14.43 17.63 -26.87
N PHE A 312 15.12 17.59 -25.73
CA PHE A 312 14.68 18.07 -24.42
C PHE A 312 15.73 18.99 -23.76
N ALA A 313 16.56 19.66 -24.55
CA ALA A 313 17.65 20.51 -24.04
C ALA A 313 17.18 21.65 -23.11
N GLU A 314 15.94 22.11 -23.25
CA GLU A 314 15.30 23.07 -22.35
C GLU A 314 15.14 22.56 -20.90
N LEU A 315 15.17 21.24 -20.70
CA LEU A 315 15.10 20.59 -19.39
C LEU A 315 16.48 20.35 -18.77
N GLU A 316 17.56 20.50 -19.54
CA GLU A 316 18.94 20.29 -19.11
C GLU A 316 19.31 21.08 -17.83
N PRO A 317 18.88 22.35 -17.64
CA PRO A 317 19.16 23.10 -16.41
C PRO A 317 18.62 22.43 -15.12
N PHE A 318 17.61 21.58 -15.24
CA PHE A 318 17.01 20.87 -14.10
C PHE A 318 17.63 19.49 -13.87
N ALA A 319 18.26 18.90 -14.88
CA ALA A 319 18.69 17.51 -14.89
C ALA A 319 19.66 17.17 -13.74
N ALA A 320 20.63 18.03 -13.47
CA ALA A 320 21.61 17.83 -12.41
C ALA A 320 20.98 17.76 -10.99
N THR A 321 19.83 18.40 -10.81
CA THR A 321 19.14 18.49 -9.51
C THR A 321 18.02 17.47 -9.38
N TRP A 322 17.33 17.17 -10.49
CA TRP A 322 16.04 16.47 -10.49
C TRP A 322 16.07 15.09 -11.16
N CYS A 323 17.12 14.70 -11.88
CA CYS A 323 17.30 13.31 -12.35
C CYS A 323 17.70 12.38 -11.18
N LEU A 324 16.77 12.20 -10.25
CA LEU A 324 16.94 11.41 -9.04
C LEU A 324 16.28 10.05 -9.22
N ALA A 325 17.05 8.99 -8.99
CA ALA A 325 16.64 7.62 -9.31
C ALA A 325 15.48 7.15 -8.43
N THR A 326 15.44 7.56 -7.16
CA THR A 326 14.49 7.00 -6.18
C THR A 326 13.42 7.99 -5.75
N VAL A 327 12.23 7.48 -5.41
CA VAL A 327 11.12 8.30 -4.85
C VAL A 327 11.55 9.05 -3.58
N PRO A 328 12.26 8.45 -2.60
CA PRO A 328 12.69 9.17 -1.40
C PRO A 328 13.58 10.38 -1.73
N GLU A 329 14.54 10.23 -2.64
CA GLU A 329 15.40 11.36 -3.05
C GLU A 329 14.56 12.48 -3.69
N ARG A 330 13.59 12.13 -4.56
CA ARG A 330 12.68 13.11 -5.17
C ARG A 330 11.80 13.80 -4.13
N TYR A 331 11.31 13.04 -3.16
CA TYR A 331 10.47 13.55 -2.08
C TYR A 331 11.25 14.51 -1.18
N GLU A 332 12.45 14.15 -0.75
CA GLU A 332 13.33 15.01 0.04
C GLU A 332 13.73 16.27 -0.72
N ARG A 333 14.08 16.13 -2.01
CA ARG A 333 14.36 17.29 -2.87
C ARG A 333 13.17 18.24 -2.92
N ARG A 334 11.96 17.72 -3.11
CA ARG A 334 10.73 18.52 -3.10
C ARG A 334 10.50 19.22 -1.76
N LEU A 335 10.74 18.54 -0.64
CA LEU A 335 10.59 19.13 0.71
C LEU A 335 11.62 20.22 1.00
N ALA A 336 12.81 20.12 0.42
CA ALA A 336 13.89 21.10 0.55
C ALA A 336 13.74 22.30 -0.39
N SER A 337 12.90 22.20 -1.42
CA SER A 337 12.67 23.26 -2.41
C SER A 337 11.59 24.26 -2.01
N ASP A 338 11.73 25.48 -2.52
CA ASP A 338 10.69 26.51 -2.42
C ASP A 338 9.72 26.48 -3.62
N MET A 339 8.61 27.22 -3.52
CA MET A 339 7.61 27.22 -4.59
C MET A 339 8.11 27.79 -5.92
N THR A 340 9.10 28.69 -5.91
CA THR A 340 9.66 29.27 -7.14
C THR A 340 10.39 28.18 -7.93
N GLU A 341 11.20 27.38 -7.25
CA GLU A 341 11.90 26.25 -7.87
C GLU A 341 10.92 25.19 -8.40
N LEU A 342 9.92 24.83 -7.60
CA LEU A 342 8.89 23.85 -7.97
C LEU A 342 8.07 24.32 -9.19
N GLN A 343 7.68 25.60 -9.22
CA GLN A 343 6.96 26.19 -10.35
C GLN A 343 7.83 26.28 -11.60
N ALA A 344 9.13 26.57 -11.47
CA ALA A 344 10.04 26.62 -12.61
C ALA A 344 10.20 25.24 -13.26
N LEU A 345 10.44 24.20 -12.47
CA LEU A 345 10.52 22.82 -12.97
C LEU A 345 9.21 22.41 -13.66
N TYR A 346 8.08 22.62 -12.99
CA TYR A 346 6.78 22.24 -13.52
C TYR A 346 6.43 23.02 -14.80
N GLY A 347 6.67 24.34 -14.83
CA GLY A 347 6.31 25.20 -15.97
C GLY A 347 7.04 24.84 -17.27
N VAL A 348 8.30 24.39 -17.19
CA VAL A 348 9.07 23.96 -18.36
C VAL A 348 8.87 22.45 -18.62
N GLY A 349 8.85 21.64 -17.58
CA GLY A 349 8.75 20.19 -17.66
C GLY A 349 7.40 19.65 -18.08
N PHE A 350 6.31 20.17 -17.48
CA PHE A 350 4.97 19.64 -17.69
C PHE A 350 4.55 19.61 -19.18
N PRO A 351 4.73 20.69 -19.99
CA PRO A 351 4.40 20.69 -21.41
C PRO A 351 5.14 19.64 -22.25
N ARG A 352 6.25 19.10 -21.74
CA ARG A 352 7.08 18.10 -22.44
C ARG A 352 6.82 16.67 -21.96
N THR A 353 6.00 16.47 -20.93
CA THR A 353 5.78 15.16 -20.29
C THR A 353 5.31 14.09 -21.27
N GLU A 354 4.29 14.37 -22.09
CA GLU A 354 3.75 13.40 -23.06
C GLU A 354 4.80 13.00 -24.12
N GLU A 355 5.53 13.98 -24.66
CA GLU A 355 6.60 13.74 -25.63
C GLU A 355 7.77 12.97 -25.02
N ALA A 356 8.11 13.25 -23.75
CA ALA A 356 9.16 12.57 -23.02
C ALA A 356 8.81 11.10 -22.75
N LEU A 357 7.57 10.82 -22.32
CA LEU A 357 7.08 9.45 -22.14
C LEU A 357 7.08 8.70 -23.48
N ALA A 358 6.53 9.30 -24.54
CA ALA A 358 6.53 8.71 -25.87
C ALA A 358 7.95 8.48 -26.44
N TYR A 359 8.94 9.26 -26.00
CA TYR A 359 10.34 9.00 -26.33
C TYR A 359 10.87 7.78 -25.57
N CYS A 360 10.61 7.67 -24.27
CA CYS A 360 11.04 6.55 -23.44
C CYS A 360 10.40 5.22 -23.87
N ASP A 361 9.14 5.22 -24.28
CA ASP A 361 8.38 4.03 -24.72
C ASP A 361 8.94 3.37 -26.00
N LYS A 362 9.87 4.02 -26.69
CA LYS A 362 10.59 3.43 -27.84
C LYS A 362 11.58 2.34 -27.42
N PHE A 363 11.88 2.23 -26.13
CA PHE A 363 12.87 1.33 -25.58
C PHE A 363 12.21 0.36 -24.59
N PRO A 364 12.66 -0.91 -24.54
CA PRO A 364 12.30 -1.81 -23.46
C PRO A 364 12.73 -1.22 -22.12
N LEU A 365 11.88 -1.38 -21.12
CA LEU A 365 12.05 -0.75 -19.82
C LEU A 365 13.33 -1.27 -19.10
N ASP A 366 13.70 -2.53 -19.33
CA ASP A 366 14.92 -3.19 -18.86
C ASP A 366 16.19 -2.86 -19.68
N ALA A 367 16.05 -2.09 -20.76
CA ALA A 367 17.11 -1.77 -21.71
C ALA A 367 17.10 -0.30 -22.18
N LEU A 368 16.72 0.63 -21.28
CA LEU A 368 16.74 2.07 -21.55
C LEU A 368 18.16 2.60 -21.74
N PRO A 369 18.45 3.34 -22.84
CA PRO A 369 19.68 4.12 -22.96
C PRO A 369 19.82 5.15 -21.84
N ASP A 370 21.04 5.52 -21.46
CA ASP A 370 21.28 6.40 -20.30
C ASP A 370 20.53 7.72 -20.35
N GLN A 371 20.51 8.41 -21.50
CA GLN A 371 19.76 9.66 -21.64
C GLN A 371 18.24 9.46 -21.57
N ALA A 372 17.71 8.33 -22.06
CA ALA A 372 16.28 8.00 -21.96
C ALA A 372 15.91 7.68 -20.51
N ARG A 373 16.76 6.93 -19.79
CA ARG A 373 16.62 6.67 -18.36
C ARG A 373 16.65 7.98 -17.55
N ARG A 374 17.58 8.89 -17.83
CA ARG A 374 17.66 10.20 -17.17
C ARG A 374 16.43 11.06 -17.46
N LEU A 375 15.92 11.04 -18.69
CA LEU A 375 14.67 11.71 -19.04
C LEU A 375 13.49 11.14 -18.26
N LEU A 376 13.37 9.81 -18.14
CA LEU A 376 12.34 9.17 -17.32
C LEU A 376 12.48 9.53 -15.84
N GLU A 377 13.71 9.51 -15.31
CA GLU A 377 14.02 9.95 -13.95
C GLU A 377 13.68 11.42 -13.71
N LEU A 378 13.66 12.27 -14.73
CA LEU A 378 13.26 13.68 -14.66
C LEU A 378 11.74 13.89 -14.77
N VAL A 379 11.04 13.01 -15.50
CA VAL A 379 9.57 13.01 -15.57
C VAL A 379 8.95 12.69 -14.20
N HIS A 380 9.52 11.73 -13.45
CA HIS A 380 8.98 11.36 -12.13
C HIS A 380 8.88 12.53 -11.11
N PRO A 381 9.89 13.39 -10.95
CA PRO A 381 9.77 14.58 -10.10
C PRO A 381 8.79 15.61 -10.64
N ILE A 382 8.65 15.79 -11.96
CA ILE A 382 7.59 16.67 -12.53
C ILE A 382 6.21 16.20 -12.05
N ILE A 383 5.95 14.88 -12.09
CA ILE A 383 4.74 14.25 -11.56
C ILE A 383 4.61 14.46 -10.05
N THR A 384 5.71 14.33 -9.30
CA THR A 384 5.66 14.47 -7.83
C THR A 384 5.45 15.92 -7.39
N VAL A 385 5.91 16.88 -8.19
CA VAL A 385 5.81 18.33 -7.94
C VAL A 385 4.45 18.90 -8.38
N SER A 386 3.76 18.26 -9.32
CA SER A 386 2.43 18.70 -9.80
C SER A 386 1.44 18.93 -8.66
N MET A 387 1.40 18.05 -7.66
CA MET A 387 0.52 18.20 -6.49
C MET A 387 0.83 19.46 -5.69
N CYS A 388 2.11 19.84 -5.57
CA CYS A 388 2.50 21.09 -4.90
C CYS A 388 2.02 22.32 -5.68
N VAL A 389 2.06 22.26 -7.01
CA VAL A 389 1.73 23.39 -7.90
C VAL A 389 0.22 23.50 -8.10
N GLU A 390 -0.45 22.39 -8.41
CA GLU A 390 -1.86 22.32 -8.80
C GLU A 390 -2.82 22.26 -7.61
N ILE A 391 -2.37 21.73 -6.46
CA ILE A 391 -3.26 21.42 -5.32
C ILE A 391 -2.87 22.19 -4.06
N TRP A 392 -1.69 21.91 -3.51
CA TRP A 392 -1.34 22.39 -2.16
C TRP A 392 -0.85 23.84 -2.15
N HIS A 393 -0.38 24.31 -3.30
CA HIS A 393 0.28 25.61 -3.50
C HIS A 393 1.42 25.85 -2.50
N ARG A 394 2.08 24.77 -2.06
CA ARG A 394 3.20 24.76 -1.12
C ARG A 394 3.92 23.40 -1.18
N PRO A 395 5.18 23.28 -0.72
CA PRO A 395 5.93 22.02 -0.79
C PRO A 395 5.41 20.91 0.13
N ARG A 396 4.65 21.24 1.19
CA ARG A 396 4.14 20.30 2.20
C ARG A 396 2.61 20.23 2.22
N VAL A 397 2.05 19.08 2.59
CA VAL A 397 0.60 18.96 2.83
C VAL A 397 0.24 19.72 4.11
N VAL A 398 -0.85 20.50 4.08
CA VAL A 398 -1.40 21.19 5.26
C VAL A 398 -2.21 20.21 6.08
N ASP A 399 -2.08 20.25 7.40
CA ASP A 399 -2.87 19.41 8.32
C ASP A 399 -2.78 17.90 8.04
N GLY A 400 -1.72 17.47 7.33
CA GLY A 400 -1.35 16.07 7.29
C GLY A 400 -1.12 15.60 8.72
N ALA A 401 -1.71 14.46 9.10
CA ALA A 401 -1.37 13.81 10.36
C ALA A 401 0.16 13.73 10.48
N ASN A 402 0.68 13.69 11.72
CA ASN A 402 2.09 13.37 11.94
C ASN A 402 2.30 11.91 11.53
N ALA A 403 2.43 11.70 10.23
CA ALA A 403 2.39 10.44 9.53
C ALA A 403 3.30 10.55 8.32
N GLU A 404 4.37 9.77 8.35
CA GLU A 404 5.30 9.67 7.23
C GLU A 404 4.92 8.46 6.39
N ILE A 405 4.63 8.68 5.11
CA ILE A 405 4.36 7.61 4.16
C ILE A 405 5.62 7.40 3.33
N HIS A 406 6.22 6.23 3.49
CA HIS A 406 7.38 5.75 2.75
C HIS A 406 6.90 4.75 1.71
N ARG A 407 7.06 5.03 0.42
CA ARG A 407 6.88 4.00 -0.62
C ARG A 407 8.09 3.06 -0.56
N VAL A 408 7.87 1.81 -0.17
CA VAL A 408 8.95 0.83 0.08
C VAL A 408 9.21 -0.08 -1.12
N ALA A 409 8.24 -0.20 -2.04
CA ALA A 409 8.44 -0.82 -3.34
C ALA A 409 7.48 -0.21 -4.36
N GLU A 410 7.93 -0.13 -5.61
CA GLU A 410 7.12 0.20 -6.77
C GLU A 410 7.41 -0.80 -7.89
N PRO A 411 6.52 -0.93 -8.88
CA PRO A 411 6.82 -1.69 -10.08
C PRO A 411 8.10 -1.12 -10.69
N LEU A 412 9.15 -1.94 -10.70
CA LEU A 412 10.36 -1.62 -11.43
C LEU A 412 10.25 -2.23 -12.84
N PRO A 413 10.90 -1.59 -13.83
CA PRO A 413 11.28 -2.19 -15.10
C PRO A 413 11.50 -3.70 -15.12
#